data_AF-A0A932K8T5-F1
#
_entry.id   AF-A0A932K8T5-F1
#
_cell.length_a   1.000
_cell.length_b   1.000
_cell.length_c   1.000
_cell.angle_alpha   90.00
_cell.angle_beta   90.00
_cell.angle_gamma   90.00
#
_symmetry.space_group_name_H-M   'P 1'
#
loop_
_entity.id
_entity.type
_entity.pdbx_description
1 polymer ?
#
loop_
_entity_poly.entity_id
_entity_poly.type
_entity_poly.pdbx_seq_one_letter_code
_entity_poly.pdbx_strand_id
1 'polypeptide(L)' 'MAMRAIKKIAVRGLDMTVEDRVRFAGAISDAIRESADAKEGLAAFREKRQPAWQGR' A
#
# COMPACT_ATOMS: atom_id res chain seq x y z
N MET A 1 2.06 -6.35 -4.59
CA MET A 1 2.95 -5.47 -3.78
C MET A 1 2.37 -5.00 -2.44
N ALA A 2 1.14 -4.49 -2.39
CA ALA A 2 0.58 -3.84 -1.19
C ALA A 2 0.63 -4.69 0.10
N MET A 3 0.26 -5.98 0.05
CA MET A 3 0.31 -6.87 1.23
C MET A 3 1.72 -7.00 1.81
N ARG A 4 2.75 -7.12 0.96
CA ARG A 4 4.14 -7.21 1.41
C ARG A 4 4.56 -5.92 2.09
N ALA A 5 4.15 -4.78 1.55
CA ALA A 5 4.45 -3.48 2.11
C ALA A 5 3.76 -3.24 3.45
N ILE A 6 2.48 -3.61 3.59
CA ILE A 6 1.75 -3.54 4.87
C ILE A 6 2.44 -4.40 5.92
N LYS A 7 2.83 -5.64 5.57
CA LYS A 7 3.56 -6.51 6.49
C LYS A 7 4.90 -5.88 6.92
N LYS A 8 5.62 -5.24 6.00
CA LYS A 8 6.87 -4.52 6.30
C LYS A 8 6.63 -3.35 7.26
N ILE A 9 5.60 -2.54 7.03
CA ILE A 9 5.22 -1.42 7.91
C ILE A 9 4.90 -1.95 9.31
N ALA A 10 4.07 -2.99 9.40
CA ALA A 10 3.64 -3.56 10.67
C ALA A 10 4.81 -4.10 11.49
N VAL A 11 5.69 -4.90 10.87
CA VAL A 11 6.84 -5.49 11.57
C VAL A 11 7.89 -4.44 11.94
N ARG A 12 8.26 -3.58 10.99
CA ARG A 12 9.35 -2.61 11.23
C ARG A 12 8.93 -1.45 12.13
N GLY A 13 7.63 -1.16 12.18
CA GLY A 13 7.06 -0.13 13.03
C GLY A 13 6.94 -0.50 14.51
N LEU A 14 7.19 -1.76 14.90
CA LEU A 14 7.13 -2.18 16.31
C LEU A 14 8.20 -1.51 17.17
N ASP A 15 9.36 -1.24 16.59
CA ASP A 15 10.52 -0.65 17.29
C ASP A 15 10.57 0.89 17.13
N MET A 16 9.51 1.50 16.61
CA MET A 16 9.47 2.94 16.30
C MET A 16 8.58 3.71 17.28
N THR A 17 8.89 5.00 17.45
CA THR A 17 7.93 5.96 17.99
C THR A 17 6.71 6.05 17.07
N VAL A 18 5.59 6.57 17.58
CA VAL A 18 4.37 6.73 16.77
C VAL A 18 4.64 7.67 15.59
N GLU A 19 5.35 8.77 15.84
CA GLU A 19 5.72 9.77 14.86
C GLU A 19 6.55 9.16 13.72
N ASP A 20 7.59 8.40 14.06
CA ASP A 20 8.45 7.77 13.07
C ASP A 20 7.71 6.67 12.29
N ARG A 21 6.85 5.91 12.96
CA ARG A 21 6.00 4.89 12.31
C ARG A 21 5.07 5.53 11.28
N VAL A 22 4.46 6.67 11.60
CA VAL A 22 3.58 7.40 10.67
C VAL A 22 4.36 7.90 9.47
N ARG A 23 5.53 8.52 9.67
CA ARG A 23 6.39 8.99 8.57
C ARG A 23 6.84 7.83 7.67
N PHE A 24 7.29 6.73 8.27
CA PHE A 24 7.72 5.53 7.55
C PHE A 24 6.58 4.92 6.72
N ALA A 25 5.39 4.78 7.30
CA ALA A 25 4.22 4.28 6.60
C ALA A 25 3.77 5.21 5.47
N GLY A 26 3.86 6.53 5.67
CA GLY A 26 3.54 7.55 4.67
C GLY A 26 4.37 7.38 3.40
N ALA A 27 5.71 7.34 3.55
CA ALA A 27 6.61 7.18 2.40
C ALA A 27 6.35 5.90 1.59
N ILE A 28 6.05 4.79 2.28
CA ILE A 28 5.70 3.52 1.61
C ILE A 28 4.33 3.62 0.92
N SER A 29 3.36 4.27 1.56
CA SER A 29 2.01 4.43 1.01
C SER A 29 2.01 5.27 -0.27
N ASP A 30 2.82 6.33 -0.32
CA ASP A 30 2.96 7.16 -1.52
C ASP A 30 3.52 6.35 -2.70
N ALA A 31 4.52 5.50 -2.46
CA ALA A 31 5.03 4.60 -3.49
C ALA A 31 3.99 3.57 -3.98
N ILE A 32 3.16 3.04 -3.07
CA ILE A 32 2.09 2.10 -3.45
C ILE A 32 1.01 2.79 -4.28
N ARG A 33 0.63 4.03 -3.95
CA ARG A 33 -0.41 4.78 -4.66
C ARG A 33 -0.09 4.96 -6.14
N GLU A 34 1.19 5.04 -6.50
CA GLU A 34 1.60 5.17 -7.90
C GLU A 34 1.61 3.86 -8.70
N SER A 35 1.49 2.71 -8.02
CA SER A 35 1.52 1.39 -8.65
C SER A 35 0.34 1.14 -9.60
N ALA A 36 0.55 0.24 -10.56
CA ALA A 36 -0.50 -0.22 -11.47
C ALA A 36 -1.67 -0.88 -10.71
N ASP A 37 -1.37 -1.68 -9.68
CA ASP A 37 -2.38 -2.31 -8.83
C ASP A 37 -3.23 -1.25 -8.09
N ALA A 38 -2.64 -0.15 -7.60
CA ALA A 38 -3.44 0.91 -6.97
C ALA A 38 -4.42 1.58 -7.94
N LYS A 39 -3.95 1.89 -9.16
CA LYS A 39 -4.78 2.49 -10.22
C LYS A 39 -5.88 1.54 -10.68
N GLU A 40 -5.56 0.25 -10.83
CA GLU A 40 -6.52 -0.80 -11.17
C GLU A 40 -7.60 -0.97 -10.08
N GLY A 41 -7.22 -0.91 -8.80
CA GLY A 41 -8.19 -1.01 -7.71
C GLY A 41 -9.22 0.11 -7.74
N LEU A 42 -8.78 1.35 -8.01
CA LEU A 42 -9.70 2.48 -8.19
C LEU A 42 -10.58 2.32 -9.43
N ALA A 43 -10.03 1.87 -10.56
CA ALA A 43 -10.79 1.66 -11.79
C ALA A 43 -11.85 0.56 -11.62
N ALA A 44 -11.46 -0.60 -11.10
CA ALA A 44 -12.36 -1.72 -10.83
C ALA A 44 -13.49 -1.34 -9.86
N PHE A 45 -13.18 -0.56 -8.82
CA PHE A 45 -14.19 -0.02 -7.90
C PHE A 45 -15.21 0.89 -8.61
N ARG A 46 -14.72 1.83 -9.44
CA ARG A 46 -15.58 2.74 -10.22
C ARG A 46 -16.48 2.00 -11.21
N GLU A 47 -15.94 0.95 -11.85
CA GLU A 47 -16.62 0.14 -12.85
C GLU A 47 -17.47 -0.99 -12.26
N LYS A 48 -17.44 -1.19 -10.94
CA LYS A 48 -18.13 -2.28 -10.21
C LYS A 48 -17.77 -3.68 -10.73
N ARG A 49 -16.51 -3.88 -11.12
CA ARG A 49 -15.99 -5.18 -11.58
C ARG A 49 -14.94 -5.72 -10.62
N GLN A 50 -14.58 -6.99 -10.79
CA GLN A 50 -13.44 -7.57 -10.08
C GLN A 50 -12.13 -6.96 -10.60
N PRO A 51 -11.19 -6.60 -9.72
CA PRO A 51 -9.88 -6.09 -10.10
C PRO A 51 -8.95 -7.20 -10.58
N ALA A 52 -8.13 -6.89 -11.59
CA ALA A 52 -7.11 -7.78 -12.15
C ALA A 52 -5.71 -7.41 -11.62
N TRP A 53 -5.35 -7.97 -10.46
CA TRP A 53 -4.06 -7.67 -9.81
C TRP A 53 -2.87 -8.30 -10.54
N GLN A 54 -1.79 -7.53 -10.68
CA GLN A 54 -0.53 -8.02 -11.25
C GLN A 54 0.48 -8.36 -10.16
N GLY A 55 0.30 -7.84 -8.94
CA GLY A 55 1.10 -8.18 -7.78
C GLY A 55 2.53 -7.60 -7.78
N ARG A 56 2.89 -6.83 -8.80
CA ARG A 56 4.21 -6.22 -9.04
C ARG A 56 4.24 -4.73 -8.78
#